data_AF-W2GHY7-F1
#
_entry.id   AF-W2GHY7-F1
#
_cell.length_a   1.000
_cell.length_b   1.000
_cell.length_c   1.000
_cell.angle_alpha   90.00
_cell.angle_beta   90.00
_cell.angle_gamma   90.00
#
_symmetry.space_group_name_H-M   'P 1'
#
loop_
_entity.id
_entity.type
_entity.pdbx_description
1 polymer ?
#
loop_
_entity_poly.entity_id
_entity_poly.type
_entity_poly.pdbx_seq_one_letter_code
_entity_poly.pdbx_strand_id
1 'polypeptide(L)'
;MLLTPKQVERYRKLEKKQLEVWQVVVRQLRVWSASSAGADDGQDAVPCRPYCILVNNLYPLGQVVSKKICDPPEVYPSPQTVLDLTLQAMLDPPTNTPQHRPDKIVFPDKNFVGQLRKSYSSLGIECSYLSESDGIDAYIQELSQHLIRKDLASVAEVSERAGLISGAGVTTEALAAFYSACEQYAKLEPWDRLAERQAIQVDAVGDEELRLDARHHVGRGTVFSSVISTRTGGGPNGEGGDHIRGMALFYTRADLERRVLPPGEQLALMENPELRRCAKCDKRAAPGKELKRCTRCKCTFYCDAQCQRGHWKDHKVSCTPPGSTTSGPGEHKIVWGAKEMSILYGPQTSVPFDDLDVIRKHSLPIAKVKGEFLYPSAVVFRKGDPSVPDVSELAWLTRALNAQIELVGKQPLFMQDTMGELLGLDDSEPRKLELQCKTLGHDDHLVIRNSTVLTMHDVERLRKVIKKQQVGAQKDEGETQEANETKDESDDDGADLQDGEKGCNVM
;
A
#
# COMPACT_ATOMS: atom_id res chain seq x y z
N MET A 1 -16.15 24.72 -32.06
CA MET A 1 -17.49 25.29 -31.82
C MET A 1 -18.44 24.11 -31.89
N LEU A 2 -19.21 23.87 -30.84
CA LEU A 2 -20.01 22.65 -30.66
C LEU A 2 -21.50 22.84 -30.94
N LEU A 3 -21.94 24.09 -31.14
CA LEU A 3 -23.33 24.42 -31.42
C LEU A 3 -23.60 24.47 -32.92
N THR A 4 -24.74 23.93 -33.32
CA THR A 4 -25.29 24.11 -34.67
C THR A 4 -25.84 25.53 -34.84
N PRO A 5 -25.92 26.05 -36.08
CA PRO A 5 -26.51 27.38 -36.34
C PRO A 5 -27.95 27.52 -35.81
N LYS A 6 -28.76 26.45 -35.90
CA LYS A 6 -30.13 26.44 -35.38
C LYS A 6 -30.18 26.58 -33.86
N GLN A 7 -29.25 25.94 -33.14
CA GLN A 7 -29.14 26.10 -31.68
C GLN A 7 -28.73 27.53 -31.34
N VAL A 8 -27.74 28.11 -32.04
CA VAL A 8 -27.31 29.49 -31.79
C VAL A 8 -28.49 30.46 -31.91
N GLU A 9 -29.28 30.34 -32.97
CA GLU A 9 -30.47 31.16 -33.19
C GLU A 9 -31.52 30.97 -32.09
N ARG A 10 -31.78 29.73 -31.66
CA ARG A 10 -32.73 29.42 -30.59
C ARG A 10 -32.33 30.06 -29.26
N TYR A 11 -31.09 29.85 -28.82
CA TYR A 11 -30.63 30.30 -27.49
C TYR A 11 -30.29 31.79 -27.47
N ARG A 12 -29.96 32.42 -28.60
CA ARG A 12 -29.78 33.87 -28.68
C ARG A 12 -31.05 34.67 -28.45
N LYS A 13 -32.22 34.07 -28.65
CA LYS A 13 -33.52 34.72 -28.40
C LYS A 13 -33.86 34.83 -26.93
N LEU A 14 -33.20 34.05 -26.06
CA LEU A 14 -33.40 34.14 -24.63
C LEU A 14 -32.89 35.48 -24.09
N GLU A 15 -33.62 36.03 -23.13
CA GLU A 15 -33.20 37.23 -22.41
C GLU A 15 -31.84 36.96 -21.75
N LYS A 16 -30.91 37.92 -21.88
CA LYS A 16 -29.62 37.86 -21.22
C LYS A 16 -29.71 38.62 -19.90
N LYS A 17 -29.61 37.91 -18.77
CA LYS A 17 -29.53 38.56 -17.46
C LYS A 17 -28.14 39.11 -17.24
N GLN A 18 -28.03 40.43 -17.09
CA GLN A 18 -26.76 41.12 -16.86
C GLN A 18 -26.19 40.75 -15.49
N LEU A 19 -24.85 40.68 -15.39
CA LEU A 19 -24.09 40.35 -14.19
C LEU A 19 -24.30 38.94 -13.62
N GLU A 20 -25.24 38.15 -14.15
CA GLU A 20 -25.45 36.80 -13.66
C GLU A 20 -24.28 35.88 -14.03
N VAL A 21 -23.70 35.23 -13.02
CA VAL A 21 -22.55 34.35 -13.19
C VAL A 21 -22.95 32.94 -12.80
N TRP A 22 -22.85 32.02 -13.74
CA TRP A 22 -22.97 30.59 -13.46
C TRP A 22 -21.58 29.95 -13.38
N GLN A 23 -21.34 29.13 -12.38
CA GLN A 23 -20.18 28.24 -12.32
C GLN A 23 -20.61 26.81 -12.55
N VAL A 24 -19.92 26.13 -13.45
CA VAL A 24 -20.15 24.72 -13.71
C VAL A 24 -19.00 23.92 -13.13
N VAL A 25 -19.33 22.99 -12.24
CA VAL A 25 -18.37 22.14 -11.54
C VAL A 25 -18.71 20.68 -11.83
N VAL A 26 -17.67 19.87 -12.07
CA VAL A 26 -17.81 18.42 -12.18
C VAL A 26 -17.06 17.79 -11.01
N ARG A 27 -17.78 17.08 -10.15
CA ARG A 27 -17.22 16.41 -8.96
C ARG A 27 -17.60 14.93 -8.98
N GLN A 28 -16.73 14.11 -8.41
CA GLN A 28 -17.10 12.74 -8.11
C GLN A 28 -17.77 12.67 -6.74
N LEU A 29 -18.90 11.98 -6.65
CA LEU A 29 -19.63 11.84 -5.39
C LEU A 29 -18.87 10.94 -4.41
N ARG A 30 -19.12 11.13 -3.11
CA ARG A 30 -18.56 10.33 -2.02
C ARG A 30 -19.51 9.21 -1.63
N VAL A 31 -19.89 8.41 -2.63
CA VAL A 31 -20.75 7.23 -2.49
C VAL A 31 -20.36 6.19 -3.51
N TRP A 32 -20.66 4.92 -3.22
CA TRP A 32 -20.57 3.81 -4.15
C TRP A 32 -21.91 3.60 -4.85
N SER A 33 -21.88 3.50 -6.17
CA SER A 33 -23.00 3.09 -7.02
C SER A 33 -22.58 1.96 -7.96
N ALA A 34 -23.54 1.25 -8.55
CA ALA A 34 -23.26 0.28 -9.58
C ALA A 34 -22.69 0.97 -10.84
N SER A 35 -21.60 0.42 -11.39
CA SER A 35 -21.06 0.80 -12.69
C SER A 35 -21.99 0.41 -13.83
N SER A 36 -21.96 1.19 -14.91
CA SER A 36 -22.69 0.88 -16.14
C SER A 36 -22.15 -0.34 -16.90
N ALA A 37 -20.90 -0.75 -16.64
CA ALA A 37 -20.26 -1.88 -17.30
C ALA A 37 -20.92 -3.23 -16.96
N GLY A 38 -21.80 -3.27 -15.95
CA GLY A 38 -22.38 -4.50 -15.42
C GLY A 38 -21.36 -5.33 -14.66
N ALA A 39 -21.81 -6.47 -14.13
CA ALA A 39 -20.94 -7.53 -13.65
C ALA A 39 -21.10 -8.74 -14.57
N ASP A 40 -20.11 -9.63 -14.61
CA ASP A 40 -20.27 -10.93 -15.27
C ASP A 40 -21.43 -11.70 -14.61
N ASP A 41 -22.10 -12.58 -15.36
CA ASP A 41 -23.28 -13.33 -14.88
C ASP A 41 -22.99 -14.02 -13.53
N GLY A 42 -23.70 -13.60 -12.47
CA GLY A 42 -23.57 -14.14 -11.12
C GLY A 42 -22.58 -13.42 -10.19
N GLN A 43 -21.96 -12.32 -10.62
CA GLN A 43 -21.10 -11.48 -9.78
C GLN A 43 -21.80 -10.19 -9.31
N ASP A 44 -21.32 -9.63 -8.19
CA ASP A 44 -21.79 -8.34 -7.68
C ASP A 44 -21.44 -7.20 -8.65
N ALA A 45 -22.33 -6.20 -8.75
CA ALA A 45 -22.12 -5.02 -9.57
C ALA A 45 -20.79 -4.32 -9.24
N VAL A 46 -20.00 -4.01 -10.27
CA VAL A 46 -18.71 -3.33 -10.08
C VAL A 46 -18.95 -1.97 -9.42
N PRO A 47 -18.43 -1.74 -8.20
CA PRO A 47 -18.67 -0.49 -7.49
C PRO A 47 -17.90 0.64 -8.18
N CYS A 48 -18.56 1.77 -8.38
CA CYS A 48 -17.94 2.99 -8.89
C CYS A 48 -18.40 4.21 -8.09
N ARG A 49 -17.64 5.30 -8.19
CA ARG A 49 -18.05 6.59 -7.65
C ARG A 49 -18.58 7.46 -8.80
N PRO A 50 -19.86 7.87 -8.76
CA PRO A 50 -20.48 8.56 -9.89
C PRO A 50 -19.99 10.01 -10.01
N TYR A 51 -19.81 10.49 -11.24
CA TYR A 51 -19.60 11.91 -11.53
C TYR A 51 -20.93 12.67 -11.52
N CYS A 52 -20.90 13.88 -10.97
CA CYS A 52 -22.03 14.80 -10.94
C CYS A 52 -21.59 16.15 -11.53
N ILE A 53 -22.41 16.67 -12.42
CA ILE A 53 -22.29 18.02 -12.98
C ILE A 53 -23.22 18.93 -12.18
N LEU A 54 -22.68 20.00 -11.62
CA LEU A 54 -23.40 21.04 -10.90
C LEU A 54 -23.31 22.35 -11.69
N VAL A 55 -24.45 22.97 -11.95
CA VAL A 55 -24.55 24.32 -12.51
C VAL A 55 -25.02 25.22 -11.38
N ASN A 56 -24.17 26.11 -10.91
CA ASN A 56 -24.42 26.97 -9.75
C ASN A 56 -24.53 28.42 -10.20
N ASN A 57 -25.51 29.15 -9.72
CA ASN A 57 -25.56 30.61 -9.81
C ASN A 57 -24.68 31.16 -8.68
N LEU A 58 -23.46 31.61 -9.00
CA LEU A 58 -22.57 32.24 -8.03
C LEU A 58 -23.04 33.65 -7.65
N TYR A 59 -23.63 34.35 -8.61
CA TYR A 59 -24.17 35.67 -8.41
C TYR A 59 -25.43 35.86 -9.27
N PRO A 60 -26.51 36.44 -8.72
CA PRO A 60 -26.62 37.03 -7.38
C PRO A 60 -27.12 36.08 -6.29
N LEU A 61 -27.57 34.86 -6.63
CA LEU A 61 -28.42 34.05 -5.74
C LEU A 61 -27.65 33.02 -4.90
N GLY A 62 -26.45 32.60 -5.30
CA GLY A 62 -25.67 31.60 -4.56
C GLY A 62 -26.37 30.24 -4.45
N GLN A 63 -27.07 29.80 -5.50
CA GLN A 63 -27.90 28.58 -5.48
C GLN A 63 -27.56 27.63 -6.63
N VAL A 64 -27.90 26.35 -6.46
CA VAL A 64 -27.77 25.35 -7.54
C VAL A 64 -28.90 25.56 -8.55
N VAL A 65 -28.53 25.83 -9.81
CA VAL A 65 -29.44 26.00 -10.94
C VAL A 65 -29.87 24.64 -11.49
N SER A 66 -28.91 23.73 -11.67
CA SER A 66 -29.17 22.40 -12.20
C SER A 66 -28.13 21.42 -11.70
N LYS A 67 -28.51 20.15 -11.62
CA LYS A 67 -27.60 19.06 -11.28
C LYS A 67 -27.92 17.84 -12.13
N LYS A 68 -26.88 17.11 -12.51
CA LYS A 68 -27.01 15.86 -13.26
C LYS A 68 -25.93 14.87 -12.83
N ILE A 69 -26.36 13.69 -12.38
CA ILE A 69 -25.46 12.54 -12.25
C ILE A 69 -25.17 12.03 -13.66
N CYS A 70 -23.90 11.75 -13.94
CA CYS A 70 -23.47 11.29 -15.25
C CYS A 70 -24.01 9.88 -15.54
N ASP A 71 -24.21 9.62 -16.81
CA ASP A 71 -24.58 8.31 -17.34
C ASP A 71 -23.71 8.09 -18.60
N PRO A 72 -22.72 7.19 -18.57
CA PRO A 72 -22.30 6.35 -17.44
C PRO A 72 -21.83 7.11 -16.17
N PRO A 73 -22.10 6.59 -14.96
CA PRO A 73 -21.72 7.24 -13.70
C PRO A 73 -20.20 7.36 -13.52
N GLU A 74 -19.43 6.36 -13.94
CA GLU A 74 -17.98 6.30 -13.78
C GLU A 74 -17.18 7.15 -14.79
N VAL A 75 -17.85 7.72 -15.80
CA VAL A 75 -17.20 8.44 -16.90
C VAL A 75 -17.22 9.95 -16.66
N TYR A 76 -16.06 10.59 -16.79
CA TYR A 76 -15.97 12.06 -16.75
C TYR A 76 -16.71 12.66 -17.97
N PRO A 77 -17.61 13.64 -17.77
CA PRO A 77 -18.48 14.13 -18.82
C PRO A 77 -17.72 14.88 -19.92
N SER A 78 -18.17 14.68 -21.17
CA SER A 78 -17.61 15.39 -22.31
C SER A 78 -17.99 16.89 -22.30
N PRO A 79 -17.22 17.77 -22.99
CA PRO A 79 -17.61 19.17 -23.16
C PRO A 79 -19.02 19.32 -23.76
N GLN A 80 -19.43 18.41 -24.66
CA GLN A 80 -20.78 18.42 -25.25
C GLN A 80 -21.85 18.18 -24.18
N THR A 81 -21.66 17.16 -23.33
CA THR A 81 -22.59 16.83 -22.23
C THR A 81 -22.78 18.01 -21.28
N VAL A 82 -21.67 18.68 -20.93
CA VAL A 82 -21.68 19.87 -20.07
C VAL A 82 -22.42 21.03 -20.75
N LEU A 83 -22.14 21.27 -22.04
CA LEU A 83 -22.82 22.30 -22.81
C LEU A 83 -24.33 22.06 -22.86
N ASP A 84 -24.75 20.84 -23.21
CA ASP A 84 -26.17 20.48 -23.29
C ASP A 84 -26.90 20.67 -21.96
N LEU A 85 -26.25 20.32 -20.83
CA LEU A 85 -26.82 20.56 -19.51
C LEU A 85 -26.99 22.07 -19.23
N THR A 86 -25.97 22.89 -19.53
CA THR A 86 -26.09 24.34 -19.32
C THR A 86 -27.16 24.97 -20.22
N LEU A 87 -27.30 24.50 -21.46
CA LEU A 87 -28.35 24.94 -22.36
C LEU A 87 -29.74 24.54 -21.87
N GLN A 88 -29.88 23.33 -21.33
CA GLN A 88 -31.13 22.89 -20.73
C GLN A 88 -31.48 23.74 -19.50
N ALA A 89 -30.50 24.07 -18.65
CA ALA A 89 -30.68 24.95 -17.50
C ALA A 89 -31.13 26.38 -17.88
N MET A 90 -30.79 26.86 -19.09
CA MET A 90 -31.31 28.15 -19.60
C MET A 90 -32.80 28.09 -19.98
N LEU A 91 -33.28 26.91 -20.41
CA LEU A 91 -34.67 26.67 -20.80
C LEU A 91 -35.56 26.25 -19.63
N ASP A 92 -34.97 25.66 -18.61
CA ASP A 92 -35.66 25.14 -17.43
C ASP A 92 -34.87 25.48 -16.14
N PRO A 93 -34.80 26.77 -15.78
CA PRO A 93 -34.15 27.20 -14.54
C PRO A 93 -35.03 26.90 -13.30
N PRO A 94 -34.47 26.95 -12.07
CA PRO A 94 -35.21 26.70 -10.83
C PRO A 94 -36.46 27.56 -10.66
N THR A 95 -37.42 27.02 -9.90
CA THR A 95 -38.83 27.44 -9.80
C THR A 95 -39.02 28.96 -9.69
N ASN A 96 -39.96 29.48 -10.49
CA ASN A 96 -40.30 30.91 -10.68
C ASN A 96 -39.29 31.77 -11.42
N THR A 97 -38.26 31.19 -12.04
CA THR A 97 -37.34 31.94 -12.91
C THR A 97 -37.76 31.80 -14.39
N PRO A 98 -37.94 32.89 -15.15
CA PRO A 98 -38.17 32.81 -16.60
C PRO A 98 -36.97 32.22 -17.34
N GLN A 99 -37.17 31.69 -18.55
CA GLN A 99 -36.08 31.21 -19.42
C GLN A 99 -35.13 32.36 -19.74
N HIS A 100 -33.84 32.15 -19.52
CA HIS A 100 -32.83 33.18 -19.71
C HIS A 100 -31.45 32.55 -19.91
N ARG A 101 -30.53 33.35 -20.42
CA ARG A 101 -29.11 33.03 -20.44
C ARG A 101 -28.36 33.92 -19.44
N PRO A 102 -27.33 33.40 -18.75
CA PRO A 102 -26.49 34.19 -17.87
C PRO A 102 -25.59 35.14 -18.65
N ASP A 103 -24.97 36.08 -17.94
CA ASP A 103 -23.95 36.96 -18.53
C ASP A 103 -22.64 36.21 -18.76
N LYS A 104 -22.25 35.41 -17.76
CA LYS A 104 -20.98 34.69 -17.72
C LYS A 104 -21.16 33.25 -17.24
N ILE A 105 -20.44 32.33 -17.86
CA ILE A 105 -20.25 30.95 -17.38
C ILE A 105 -18.77 30.75 -17.08
N VAL A 106 -18.47 30.26 -15.89
CA VAL A 106 -17.10 29.99 -15.44
C VAL A 106 -16.88 28.53 -15.11
N PHE A 107 -15.64 28.07 -15.31
CA PHE A 107 -15.22 26.69 -15.03
C PHE A 107 -13.93 26.68 -14.19
N PRO A 108 -13.81 25.78 -13.20
CA PRO A 108 -12.53 25.48 -12.56
C PRO A 108 -11.63 24.62 -13.45
N ASP A 109 -12.20 23.84 -14.37
CA ASP A 109 -11.44 23.08 -15.36
C ASP A 109 -11.12 23.93 -16.60
N LYS A 110 -9.83 24.19 -16.82
CA LYS A 110 -9.31 24.96 -17.97
C LYS A 110 -9.59 24.27 -19.31
N ASN A 111 -9.72 22.95 -19.35
CA ASN A 111 -10.05 22.21 -20.57
C ASN A 111 -11.45 22.60 -21.06
N PHE A 112 -12.45 22.65 -20.16
CA PHE A 112 -13.79 23.12 -20.53
C PHE A 112 -13.78 24.56 -21.04
N VAL A 113 -13.01 25.45 -20.41
CA VAL A 113 -12.86 26.84 -20.91
C VAL A 113 -12.34 26.83 -22.36
N GLY A 114 -11.28 26.07 -22.65
CA GLY A 114 -10.71 25.98 -23.99
C GLY A 114 -11.70 25.46 -25.04
N GLN A 115 -12.44 24.40 -24.71
CA GLN A 115 -13.35 23.73 -25.64
C GLN A 115 -14.68 24.47 -25.84
N LEU A 116 -15.21 25.11 -24.79
CA LEU A 116 -16.57 25.67 -24.78
C LEU A 116 -16.62 27.18 -25.04
N ARG A 117 -15.50 27.90 -24.92
CA ARG A 117 -15.48 29.37 -25.10
C ARG A 117 -16.12 29.82 -26.41
N LYS A 118 -15.76 29.21 -27.55
CA LYS A 118 -16.35 29.59 -28.85
C LYS A 118 -17.87 29.36 -28.91
N SER A 119 -18.36 28.29 -28.29
CA SER A 119 -19.79 27.97 -28.22
C SER A 119 -20.53 29.02 -27.39
N TYR A 120 -20.08 29.34 -26.17
CA TYR A 120 -20.72 30.34 -25.32
C TYR A 120 -20.61 31.76 -25.88
N SER A 121 -19.47 32.15 -26.45
CA SER A 121 -19.33 33.45 -27.12
C SER A 121 -20.29 33.60 -28.30
N SER A 122 -20.57 32.51 -29.02
CA SER A 122 -21.60 32.52 -30.07
C SER A 122 -23.00 32.79 -29.52
N LEU A 123 -23.27 32.56 -28.24
CA LEU A 123 -24.52 32.90 -27.55
C LEU A 123 -24.48 34.26 -26.84
N GLY A 124 -23.38 35.01 -26.97
CA GLY A 124 -23.19 36.28 -26.24
C GLY A 124 -22.90 36.10 -24.74
N ILE A 125 -22.47 34.90 -24.33
CA ILE A 125 -22.13 34.55 -22.95
C ILE A 125 -20.61 34.54 -22.82
N GLU A 126 -20.07 35.20 -21.80
CA GLU A 126 -18.63 35.16 -21.51
C GLU A 126 -18.25 33.79 -20.91
N CYS A 127 -17.12 33.22 -21.34
CA CYS A 127 -16.63 31.94 -20.83
C CYS A 127 -15.17 32.06 -20.37
N SER A 128 -14.95 31.90 -19.07
CA SER A 128 -13.64 32.12 -18.43
C SER A 128 -13.33 31.09 -17.34
N TYR A 129 -12.07 31.05 -16.93
CA TYR A 129 -11.65 30.28 -15.77
C TYR A 129 -12.01 31.03 -14.49
N LEU A 130 -12.50 30.30 -13.49
CA LEU A 130 -12.60 30.75 -12.10
C LEU A 130 -12.39 29.55 -11.18
N SER A 131 -11.64 29.73 -10.10
CA SER A 131 -11.49 28.69 -9.06
C SER A 131 -12.86 28.28 -8.53
N GLU A 132 -12.97 27.02 -8.10
CA GLU A 132 -14.19 26.47 -7.52
C GLU A 132 -14.64 27.32 -6.33
N SER A 133 -15.94 27.58 -6.22
CA SER A 133 -16.52 28.34 -5.10
C SER A 133 -16.51 27.52 -3.81
N ASP A 134 -16.42 28.21 -2.68
CA ASP A 134 -16.59 27.58 -1.37
C ASP A 134 -17.99 26.97 -1.21
N GLY A 135 -18.10 25.88 -0.44
CA GLY A 135 -19.38 25.24 -0.11
C GLY A 135 -19.82 24.11 -1.05
N ILE A 136 -19.14 23.86 -2.17
CA ILE A 136 -19.42 22.72 -3.06
C ILE A 136 -19.27 21.39 -2.33
N ASP A 137 -18.27 21.26 -1.45
CA ASP A 137 -18.06 20.03 -0.67
C ASP A 137 -19.27 19.69 0.21
N ALA A 138 -19.85 20.68 0.89
CA ALA A 138 -21.04 20.50 1.72
C ALA A 138 -22.25 20.05 0.88
N TYR A 139 -22.41 20.62 -0.32
CA TYR A 139 -23.45 20.21 -1.25
C TYR A 139 -23.27 18.76 -1.74
N ILE A 140 -22.04 18.37 -2.09
CA ILE A 140 -21.71 17.00 -2.50
C ILE A 140 -22.03 16.02 -1.38
N GLN A 141 -21.75 16.37 -0.13
CA GLN A 141 -22.11 15.57 1.04
C GLN A 141 -23.63 15.42 1.20
N GLU A 142 -24.40 16.51 1.07
CA GLU A 142 -25.87 16.46 1.15
C GLU A 142 -26.47 15.60 0.02
N LEU A 143 -25.97 15.78 -1.21
CA LEU A 143 -26.41 14.97 -2.36
C LEU A 143 -26.08 13.49 -2.17
N SER A 144 -24.88 13.19 -1.66
CA SER A 144 -24.44 11.84 -1.32
C SER A 144 -25.39 11.19 -0.30
N GLN A 145 -25.72 11.89 0.79
CA GLN A 145 -26.69 11.43 1.79
C GLN A 145 -28.10 11.25 1.22
N HIS A 146 -28.51 12.09 0.27
CA HIS A 146 -29.80 11.94 -0.41
C HIS A 146 -29.87 10.66 -1.26
N LEU A 147 -28.79 10.30 -1.94
CA LEU A 147 -28.71 9.06 -2.73
C LEU A 147 -28.75 7.82 -1.84
N ILE A 148 -28.03 7.84 -0.71
CA ILE A 148 -28.06 6.77 0.28
C ILE A 148 -29.49 6.58 0.84
N ARG A 149 -30.18 7.68 1.21
CA ARG A 149 -31.58 7.62 1.69
C ARG A 149 -32.56 7.06 0.67
N LYS A 150 -32.24 7.12 -0.62
CA LYS A 150 -33.07 6.59 -1.71
C LYS A 150 -32.66 5.18 -2.15
N ASP A 151 -31.72 4.55 -1.46
CA ASP A 151 -31.19 3.23 -1.78
C ASP A 151 -30.58 3.14 -3.20
N LEU A 152 -30.04 4.27 -3.68
CA LEU A 152 -29.38 4.37 -4.99
C LEU A 152 -27.85 4.26 -4.88
N ALA A 153 -27.31 4.35 -3.67
CA ALA A 153 -25.88 4.33 -3.41
C ALA A 153 -25.61 3.90 -1.97
N SER A 154 -24.38 3.43 -1.69
CA SER A 154 -23.94 3.02 -0.35
C SER A 154 -22.61 3.66 0.02
N VAL A 155 -22.28 3.66 1.32
CA VAL A 155 -20.99 4.11 1.84
C VAL A 155 -20.52 3.08 2.84
N ALA A 156 -19.30 2.57 2.64
CA ALA A 156 -18.66 1.70 3.62
C ALA A 156 -18.00 2.56 4.71
N GLU A 157 -17.90 2.04 5.93
CA GLU A 157 -17.27 2.75 7.05
C GLU A 157 -15.84 3.21 6.72
N VAL A 158 -15.08 2.36 6.01
CA VAL A 158 -13.71 2.66 5.58
C VAL A 158 -13.64 3.87 4.66
N SER A 159 -14.67 4.12 3.85
CA SER A 159 -14.68 5.17 2.83
C SER A 159 -14.65 6.59 3.42
N GLU A 160 -15.20 6.79 4.62
CA GLU A 160 -15.22 8.11 5.30
C GLU A 160 -14.12 8.27 6.36
N ARG A 161 -13.24 7.28 6.52
CA ARG A 161 -12.05 7.46 7.34
C ARG A 161 -11.15 8.53 6.72
N ALA A 162 -10.34 9.18 7.55
CA ALA A 162 -9.39 10.16 7.05
C ALA A 162 -8.31 9.47 6.20
N GLY A 163 -8.00 10.05 5.04
CA GLY A 163 -6.94 9.55 4.15
C GLY A 163 -5.53 9.90 4.64
N LEU A 164 -4.51 9.34 4.01
CA LEU A 164 -3.10 9.53 4.36
C LEU A 164 -2.67 11.00 4.35
N ILE A 165 -3.27 11.82 3.49
CA ILE A 165 -2.98 13.26 3.40
C ILE A 165 -3.32 14.03 4.69
N SER A 166 -4.18 13.49 5.55
CA SER A 166 -4.48 14.11 6.85
C SER A 166 -3.40 13.85 7.90
N GLY A 167 -2.43 12.97 7.63
CA GLY A 167 -1.32 12.66 8.52
C GLY A 167 -0.44 13.89 8.77
N ALA A 168 0.07 14.02 9.99
CA ALA A 168 0.91 15.16 10.34
C ALA A 168 2.19 15.19 9.47
N GLY A 169 2.42 16.34 8.81
CA GLY A 169 3.58 16.55 7.93
C GLY A 169 3.51 15.84 6.59
N VAL A 170 2.42 15.12 6.28
CA VAL A 170 2.30 14.39 5.01
C VAL A 170 2.05 15.38 3.87
N THR A 171 2.89 15.33 2.84
CA THR A 171 2.75 16.17 1.64
C THR A 171 2.40 15.34 0.42
N THR A 172 1.97 16.01 -0.65
CA THR A 172 1.69 15.38 -1.95
C THR A 172 2.91 14.71 -2.56
N GLU A 173 4.10 15.27 -2.34
CA GLU A 173 5.37 14.72 -2.82
C GLU A 173 5.75 13.46 -2.05
N ALA A 174 5.56 13.47 -0.72
CA ALA A 174 5.76 12.29 0.12
C ALA A 174 4.81 11.16 -0.29
N LEU A 175 3.52 11.47 -0.52
CA LEU A 175 2.56 10.48 -1.02
C LEU A 175 2.95 9.96 -2.41
N ALA A 176 3.38 10.82 -3.33
CA ALA A 176 3.81 10.36 -4.65
C ALA A 176 4.97 9.35 -4.59
N ALA A 177 5.98 9.63 -3.74
CA ALA A 177 7.09 8.71 -3.51
C ALA A 177 6.62 7.40 -2.84
N PHE A 178 5.75 7.48 -1.83
CA PHE A 178 5.20 6.32 -1.14
C PHE A 178 4.38 5.42 -2.07
N TYR A 179 3.45 5.99 -2.85
CA TYR A 179 2.62 5.23 -3.80
C TYR A 179 3.46 4.60 -4.92
N SER A 180 4.52 5.27 -5.38
CA SER A 180 5.47 4.69 -6.33
C SER A 180 6.18 3.45 -5.77
N ALA A 181 6.61 3.49 -4.51
CA ALA A 181 7.18 2.33 -3.84
C ALA A 181 6.14 1.21 -3.66
N CYS A 182 4.90 1.54 -3.28
CA CYS A 182 3.81 0.56 -3.19
C CYS A 182 3.52 -0.12 -4.53
N GLU A 183 3.49 0.64 -5.62
CA GLU A 183 3.25 0.11 -6.97
C GLU A 183 4.34 -0.91 -7.34
N GLN A 184 5.61 -0.55 -7.14
CA GLN A 184 6.75 -1.43 -7.44
C GLN A 184 6.71 -2.70 -6.59
N TYR A 185 6.46 -2.56 -5.29
CA TYR A 185 6.34 -3.70 -4.36
C TYR A 185 5.24 -4.66 -4.79
N ALA A 186 4.04 -4.16 -5.10
CA ALA A 186 2.91 -5.01 -5.49
C ALA A 186 3.14 -5.71 -6.84
N LYS A 187 3.77 -5.04 -7.81
CA LYS A 187 4.12 -5.65 -9.11
C LYS A 187 5.10 -6.82 -9.02
N LEU A 188 5.91 -6.89 -7.96
CA LEU A 188 6.83 -8.00 -7.72
C LEU A 188 6.15 -9.25 -7.13
N GLU A 189 4.88 -9.15 -6.76
CA GLU A 189 4.07 -10.22 -6.15
C GLU A 189 4.83 -10.96 -5.01
N PRO A 190 5.33 -10.23 -3.99
CA PRO A 190 6.18 -10.81 -2.95
C PRO A 190 5.45 -11.89 -2.13
N TRP A 191 4.12 -11.85 -2.08
CA TRP A 191 3.26 -12.84 -1.41
C TRP A 191 3.34 -14.24 -2.03
N ASP A 192 3.70 -14.33 -3.32
CA ASP A 192 3.91 -15.61 -4.02
C ASP A 192 5.34 -16.16 -3.79
N ARG A 193 6.23 -15.36 -3.17
CA ARG A 193 7.67 -15.66 -3.04
C ARG A 193 8.15 -15.78 -1.60
N LEU A 194 7.46 -15.13 -0.67
CA LEU A 194 7.84 -15.09 0.75
C LEU A 194 6.68 -15.58 1.62
N ALA A 195 7.00 -16.41 2.61
CA ALA A 195 6.07 -16.73 3.68
C ALA A 195 6.07 -15.61 4.74
N GLU A 196 4.96 -15.47 5.49
CA GLU A 196 4.86 -14.45 6.57
C GLU A 196 5.93 -14.60 7.66
N ARG A 197 6.53 -15.78 7.84
CA ARG A 197 7.65 -15.97 8.78
C ARG A 197 9.01 -15.56 8.21
N GLN A 198 9.15 -15.43 6.90
CA GLN A 198 10.37 -15.01 6.21
C GLN A 198 10.50 -13.48 6.26
N ALA A 199 10.69 -12.96 7.47
CA ALA A 199 10.84 -11.55 7.72
C ALA A 199 12.29 -11.08 7.49
N ILE A 200 12.44 -9.79 7.22
CA ILE A 200 13.73 -9.10 7.17
C ILE A 200 13.86 -8.08 8.28
N GLN A 201 15.09 -7.87 8.75
CA GLN A 201 15.46 -6.72 9.54
C GLN A 201 15.96 -5.63 8.59
N VAL A 202 15.49 -4.41 8.80
CA VAL A 202 15.87 -3.22 8.04
C VAL A 202 16.43 -2.19 9.01
N ASP A 203 17.72 -1.90 8.86
CA ASP A 203 18.45 -0.91 9.65
C ASP A 203 18.69 0.33 8.80
N ALA A 204 18.19 1.48 9.25
CA ALA A 204 18.56 2.77 8.67
C ALA A 204 19.92 3.18 9.25
N VAL A 205 20.97 3.21 8.42
CA VAL A 205 22.35 3.46 8.83
C VAL A 205 22.86 4.81 8.32
N GLY A 206 24.03 5.24 8.81
CA GLY A 206 24.63 6.54 8.52
C GLY A 206 24.58 7.51 9.71
N ASP A 207 25.35 8.60 9.61
CA ASP A 207 25.57 9.53 10.73
C ASP A 207 24.49 10.63 10.85
N GLU A 208 23.83 10.99 9.74
CA GLU A 208 22.83 12.07 9.70
C GLU A 208 21.40 11.52 9.81
N GLU A 209 20.44 12.23 10.40
CA GLU A 209 19.02 11.85 10.36
C GLU A 209 18.41 12.16 8.98
N LEU A 210 17.33 11.46 8.61
CA LEU A 210 16.62 11.77 7.36
C LEU A 210 15.74 13.01 7.59
N ARG A 211 16.19 14.15 7.10
CA ARG A 211 15.48 15.43 7.21
C ARG A 211 14.41 15.55 6.12
N LEU A 212 13.16 15.32 6.48
CA LEU A 212 12.02 15.43 5.57
C LEU A 212 11.62 16.90 5.37
N ASP A 213 11.55 17.66 6.46
CA ASP A 213 11.36 19.11 6.41
C ASP A 213 12.02 19.84 7.59
N ALA A 214 11.61 21.07 7.90
CA ALA A 214 12.15 21.83 9.03
C ALA A 214 11.78 21.25 10.41
N ARG A 215 10.63 20.60 10.52
CA ARG A 215 10.02 20.11 11.77
C ARG A 215 10.04 18.58 11.89
N HIS A 216 10.09 17.87 10.78
CA HIS A 216 10.05 16.41 10.73
C HIS A 216 11.40 15.84 10.29
N HIS A 217 11.98 15.06 11.20
CA HIS A 217 13.24 14.34 10.99
C HIS A 217 13.01 12.89 11.40
N VAL A 218 13.48 11.97 10.59
CA VAL A 218 13.35 10.54 10.85
C VAL A 218 14.71 10.01 11.24
N GLY A 219 14.79 9.63 12.52
CA GLY A 219 16.00 9.06 13.09
C GLY A 219 16.45 7.78 12.40
N ARG A 220 17.66 7.37 12.77
CA ARG A 220 18.19 6.03 12.52
C ARG A 220 17.52 5.04 13.47
N GLY A 221 17.62 3.76 13.14
CA GLY A 221 17.02 2.70 13.94
C GLY A 221 16.73 1.44 13.12
N THR A 222 16.06 0.52 13.78
CA THR A 222 15.80 -0.83 13.27
C THR A 222 14.31 -1.09 13.25
N VAL A 223 13.84 -1.66 12.15
CA VAL A 223 12.48 -2.19 12.00
C VAL A 223 12.54 -3.58 11.39
N PHE A 224 11.47 -4.34 11.54
CA PHE A 224 11.34 -5.68 10.99
C PHE A 224 10.14 -5.70 10.05
N SER A 225 10.34 -6.15 8.82
CA SER A 225 9.30 -6.21 7.80
C SER A 225 8.99 -7.65 7.46
N SER A 226 7.69 -7.94 7.32
CA SER A 226 7.23 -9.20 6.75
C SER A 226 6.08 -8.98 5.79
N VAL A 227 5.91 -9.89 4.84
CA VAL A 227 4.73 -9.94 3.98
C VAL A 227 3.49 -10.32 4.79
N ILE A 228 2.34 -9.80 4.40
CA ILE A 228 1.02 -10.26 4.87
C ILE A 228 0.41 -11.03 3.71
N SER A 229 0.09 -12.30 3.93
CA SER A 229 -0.46 -13.21 2.94
C SER A 229 -1.44 -14.15 3.63
N THR A 230 -2.49 -13.57 4.19
CA THR A 230 -3.50 -14.32 4.96
C THR A 230 -4.66 -14.68 4.04
N ARG A 231 -5.06 -15.96 4.01
CA ARG A 231 -6.32 -16.38 3.38
C ARG A 231 -7.39 -16.36 4.46
N THR A 232 -8.39 -15.50 4.32
CA THR A 232 -9.57 -15.56 5.18
C THR A 232 -10.48 -16.69 4.67
N GLY A 233 -11.08 -17.45 5.60
CA GLY A 233 -11.73 -18.72 5.32
C GLY A 233 -12.80 -18.62 4.23
N GLY A 234 -12.72 -19.52 3.24
CA GLY A 234 -13.80 -19.77 2.29
C GLY A 234 -15.00 -20.39 3.01
N GLY A 235 -16.21 -20.17 2.45
CA GLY A 235 -17.40 -20.88 2.89
C GLY A 235 -17.25 -22.41 2.78
N PRO A 236 -18.29 -23.19 3.13
CA PRO A 236 -18.24 -24.66 3.20
C PRO A 236 -17.69 -25.39 1.96
N ASN A 237 -17.60 -24.70 0.82
CA ASN A 237 -17.16 -25.24 -0.48
C ASN A 237 -15.78 -24.74 -0.94
N GLY A 238 -15.03 -23.98 -0.13
CA GLY A 238 -13.66 -23.57 -0.46
C GLY A 238 -13.49 -22.57 -1.62
N GLU A 239 -14.58 -22.11 -2.23
CA GLU A 239 -14.59 -21.02 -3.20
C GLU A 239 -14.89 -19.68 -2.49
N GLY A 240 -14.07 -18.66 -2.75
CA GLY A 240 -14.36 -17.27 -2.35
C GLY A 240 -13.78 -16.77 -1.00
N GLY A 241 -12.65 -17.31 -0.53
CA GLY A 241 -11.93 -16.71 0.61
C GLY A 241 -11.20 -15.42 0.20
N ASP A 242 -11.43 -14.32 0.92
CA ASP A 242 -10.75 -13.05 0.64
C ASP A 242 -9.27 -13.16 1.00
N HIS A 243 -8.39 -12.84 0.05
CA HIS A 243 -6.95 -13.01 0.22
C HIS A 243 -6.31 -11.68 0.57
N ILE A 244 -6.01 -11.49 1.85
CA ILE A 244 -5.39 -10.27 2.36
C ILE A 244 -3.91 -10.29 2.01
N ARG A 245 -3.54 -9.33 1.16
CA ARG A 245 -2.17 -9.08 0.72
C ARG A 245 -1.64 -7.80 1.34
N GLY A 246 -0.40 -7.79 1.77
CA GLY A 246 0.17 -6.61 2.41
C GLY A 246 1.61 -6.74 2.84
N MET A 247 2.04 -5.76 3.62
CA MET A 247 3.32 -5.74 4.30
C MET A 247 3.08 -5.24 5.73
N ALA A 248 3.62 -5.95 6.71
CA ALA A 248 3.65 -5.53 8.10
C ALA A 248 5.04 -5.00 8.46
N LEU A 249 5.07 -4.03 9.36
CA LEU A 249 6.27 -3.42 9.90
C LEU A 249 6.20 -3.38 11.43
N PHE A 250 7.24 -3.90 12.06
CA PHE A 250 7.35 -4.05 13.50
C PHE A 250 8.58 -3.28 14.02
N TYR A 251 8.42 -2.56 15.13
CA TYR A 251 9.53 -1.84 15.76
C TYR A 251 10.37 -2.72 16.69
N THR A 252 9.87 -3.90 17.04
CA THR A 252 10.64 -4.90 17.77
C THR A 252 10.57 -6.24 17.08
N ARG A 253 11.63 -7.03 17.29
CA ARG A 253 11.63 -8.43 16.93
C ARG A 253 10.53 -9.20 17.66
N ALA A 254 10.24 -8.87 18.91
CA ALA A 254 9.20 -9.53 19.70
C ALA A 254 7.78 -9.28 19.16
N ASP A 255 7.49 -8.10 18.63
CA ASP A 255 6.21 -7.80 17.97
C ASP A 255 6.08 -8.60 16.68
N LEU A 256 7.14 -8.65 15.85
CA LEU A 256 7.19 -9.52 14.67
C LEU A 256 6.91 -10.97 15.07
N GLU A 257 7.66 -11.47 16.05
CA GLU A 257 7.58 -12.86 16.51
C GLU A 257 6.17 -13.19 17.01
N ARG A 258 5.56 -12.33 17.84
CA ARG A 258 4.17 -12.49 18.28
C ARG A 258 3.17 -12.56 17.14
N ARG A 259 3.44 -11.84 16.04
CA ARG A 259 2.53 -11.77 14.90
C ARG A 259 2.59 -13.00 14.02
N VAL A 260 3.78 -13.56 13.80
CA VAL A 260 4.02 -14.60 12.80
C VAL A 260 4.21 -16.00 13.40
N LEU A 261 4.43 -16.10 14.71
CA LEU A 261 4.55 -17.37 15.42
C LEU A 261 3.16 -17.96 15.73
N PRO A 262 2.93 -19.26 15.49
CA PRO A 262 1.68 -19.92 15.82
C PRO A 262 1.34 -19.92 17.31
N PRO A 263 0.06 -19.97 17.65
CA PRO A 263 -0.37 -20.17 19.03
C PRO A 263 0.24 -21.45 19.64
N GLY A 264 0.82 -21.32 20.83
CA GLY A 264 1.38 -22.45 21.58
C GLY A 264 2.81 -22.83 21.22
N GLU A 265 3.38 -22.24 20.17
CA GLU A 265 4.79 -22.44 19.81
C GLU A 265 5.69 -21.41 20.50
N GLN A 266 6.95 -21.79 20.72
CA GLN A 266 7.99 -20.93 21.26
C GLN A 266 9.08 -20.71 20.20
N LEU A 267 9.73 -19.55 20.31
CA LEU A 267 10.80 -19.16 19.41
C LEU A 267 12.04 -19.99 19.69
N ALA A 268 12.66 -20.50 18.63
CA ALA A 268 13.88 -21.29 18.76
C ALA A 268 14.98 -20.56 19.52
N LEU A 269 15.14 -19.24 19.32
CA LEU A 269 16.16 -18.43 19.99
C LEU A 269 15.86 -18.15 21.48
N MET A 270 14.61 -18.32 21.92
CA MET A 270 14.27 -18.28 23.35
C MET A 270 14.75 -19.55 24.04
N GLU A 271 14.61 -20.70 23.38
CA GLU A 271 14.96 -22.02 23.92
C GLU A 271 16.44 -22.37 23.76
N ASN A 272 17.06 -22.00 22.63
CA ASN A 272 18.44 -22.33 22.31
C ASN A 272 19.34 -21.06 22.34
N PRO A 273 20.24 -20.93 23.34
CA PRO A 273 21.19 -19.82 23.44
C PRO A 273 22.12 -19.66 22.23
N GLU A 274 22.43 -20.75 21.51
CA GLU A 274 23.29 -20.73 20.33
C GLU A 274 22.67 -19.94 19.19
N LEU A 275 21.34 -19.84 19.12
CA LEU A 275 20.64 -19.10 18.06
C LEU A 275 20.59 -17.58 18.33
N ARG A 276 21.04 -17.13 19.51
CA ARG A 276 20.94 -15.71 19.91
C ARG A 276 22.10 -14.90 19.32
N ARG A 277 21.79 -13.71 18.80
CA ARG A 277 22.75 -12.72 18.30
C ARG A 277 22.63 -11.40 19.05
N CYS A 278 23.74 -10.68 19.15
CA CYS A 278 23.77 -9.37 19.79
C CYS A 278 23.08 -8.33 18.92
N ALA A 279 22.09 -7.63 19.47
CA ALA A 279 21.36 -6.59 18.73
C ALA A 279 22.18 -5.36 18.33
N LYS A 280 23.44 -5.21 18.81
CA LYS A 280 24.33 -4.10 18.40
C LYS A 280 25.38 -4.50 17.38
N CYS A 281 26.07 -5.63 17.62
CA CYS A 281 27.21 -6.04 16.82
C CYS A 281 26.97 -7.33 16.03
N ASP A 282 25.78 -7.93 16.17
CA ASP A 282 25.31 -9.11 15.44
C ASP A 282 26.10 -10.41 15.69
N LYS A 283 27.02 -10.37 16.65
CA LYS A 283 27.83 -11.52 17.04
C LYS A 283 27.05 -12.46 17.95
N ARG A 284 27.30 -13.77 17.77
CA ARG A 284 26.88 -14.83 18.69
C ARG A 284 27.67 -14.72 20.00
N ALA A 285 27.19 -15.40 21.04
CA ALA A 285 28.02 -15.54 22.23
C ALA A 285 29.28 -16.35 21.88
N ALA A 286 30.40 -16.00 22.51
CA ALA A 286 31.60 -16.84 22.43
C ALA A 286 31.28 -18.25 22.99
N PRO A 287 31.98 -19.30 22.52
CA PRO A 287 31.75 -20.67 23.00
C PRO A 287 31.74 -20.75 24.54
N GLY A 288 30.71 -21.39 25.09
CA GLY A 288 30.52 -21.54 26.55
C GLY A 288 30.05 -20.27 27.29
N LYS A 289 29.73 -19.17 26.59
CA LYS A 289 29.11 -17.97 27.17
C LYS A 289 27.70 -17.80 26.62
N GLU A 290 26.87 -17.02 27.34
CA GLU A 290 25.57 -16.58 26.86
C GLU A 290 25.52 -15.07 26.69
N LEU A 291 24.70 -14.60 25.75
CA LEU A 291 24.40 -13.19 25.62
C LEU A 291 23.54 -12.70 26.79
N LYS A 292 23.83 -11.50 27.26
CA LYS A 292 23.02 -10.80 28.27
C LYS A 292 21.70 -10.37 27.64
N ARG A 293 20.62 -10.46 28.41
CA ARG A 293 19.29 -10.03 27.98
C ARG A 293 18.97 -8.64 28.53
N CYS A 294 18.24 -7.84 27.77
CA CYS A 294 17.65 -6.61 28.29
C CYS A 294 16.79 -6.92 29.52
N THR A 295 17.05 -6.26 30.64
CA THR A 295 16.34 -6.52 31.90
C THR A 295 14.87 -6.12 31.84
N ARG A 296 14.52 -5.14 30.99
CA ARG A 296 13.15 -4.65 30.81
C ARG A 296 12.34 -5.58 29.93
N CYS A 297 12.72 -5.78 28.66
CA CYS A 297 11.92 -6.56 27.71
C CYS A 297 12.21 -8.06 27.71
N LYS A 298 13.39 -8.49 28.19
CA LYS A 298 13.88 -9.88 28.20
C LYS A 298 13.96 -10.59 26.83
N CYS A 299 13.63 -9.91 25.73
CA CYS A 299 13.61 -10.46 24.37
C CYS A 299 14.72 -9.95 23.44
N THR A 300 15.56 -9.00 23.91
CA THR A 300 16.72 -8.49 23.15
C THR A 300 18.02 -8.87 23.84
N PHE A 301 19.01 -9.33 23.07
CA PHE A 301 20.26 -9.90 23.57
C PHE A 301 21.49 -9.04 23.20
N TYR A 302 22.50 -9.04 24.06
CA TYR A 302 23.71 -8.23 23.94
C TYR A 302 24.94 -9.01 24.41
N CYS A 303 26.09 -8.81 23.75
CA CYS A 303 27.36 -9.36 24.26
C CYS A 303 27.67 -8.84 25.66
N ASP A 304 27.46 -7.53 25.86
CA ASP A 304 27.79 -6.83 27.10
C ASP A 304 26.99 -5.53 27.26
N ALA A 305 27.27 -4.81 28.35
CA ALA A 305 26.64 -3.53 28.67
C ALA A 305 27.06 -2.38 27.71
N GLN A 306 28.19 -2.51 27.01
CA GLN A 306 28.63 -1.52 26.02
C GLN A 306 27.77 -1.65 24.76
N CYS A 307 27.57 -2.87 24.26
CA CYS A 307 26.65 -3.17 23.17
C CYS A 307 25.22 -2.71 23.51
N GLN A 308 24.75 -2.97 24.72
CA GLN A 308 23.43 -2.49 25.16
C GLN A 308 23.32 -0.97 25.13
N ARG A 309 24.29 -0.23 25.71
CA ARG A 309 24.29 1.24 25.70
C ARG A 309 24.42 1.81 24.29
N GLY A 310 25.24 1.18 23.45
CA GLY A 310 25.44 1.56 22.05
C GLY A 310 24.21 1.34 21.16
N HIS A 311 23.34 0.39 21.52
CA HIS A 311 22.05 0.14 20.87
C HIS A 311 20.88 0.88 21.55
N TRP A 312 21.07 1.45 22.75
CA TRP A 312 19.97 1.98 23.56
C TRP A 312 19.21 3.12 22.87
N LYS A 313 19.90 3.97 22.10
CA LYS A 313 19.25 5.07 21.36
C LYS A 313 18.14 4.54 20.43
N ASP A 314 18.41 3.40 19.79
CA ASP A 314 17.50 2.73 18.86
C ASP A 314 16.48 1.86 19.62
N HIS A 315 16.96 1.04 20.58
CA HIS A 315 16.13 0.10 21.34
C HIS A 315 15.12 0.74 22.28
N LYS A 316 15.43 1.89 22.89
CA LYS A 316 14.58 2.50 23.94
C LYS A 316 13.17 2.82 23.46
N VAL A 317 13.04 3.13 22.15
CA VAL A 317 11.79 3.49 21.50
C VAL A 317 10.81 2.31 21.52
N SER A 318 11.35 1.09 21.55
CA SER A 318 10.59 -0.13 21.33
C SER A 318 10.67 -1.13 22.51
N CYS A 319 11.46 -0.84 23.54
CA CYS A 319 11.63 -1.70 24.72
C CYS A 319 10.39 -1.78 25.62
N THR A 320 9.67 -2.91 25.61
CA THR A 320 8.44 -3.17 26.40
C THR A 320 8.56 -4.39 27.33
N PRO A 321 8.04 -4.37 28.58
CA PRO A 321 8.11 -5.51 29.49
C PRO A 321 7.31 -6.74 29.04
N PRO A 322 7.74 -7.98 29.38
CA PRO A 322 6.94 -9.19 29.13
C PRO A 322 5.61 -9.14 29.89
N GLY A 323 4.51 -9.46 29.22
CA GLY A 323 3.19 -9.61 29.86
C GLY A 323 2.38 -8.32 30.07
N SER A 324 2.82 -7.16 29.58
CA SER A 324 2.02 -5.92 29.62
C SER A 324 0.85 -5.90 28.61
N THR A 325 0.57 -7.03 27.95
CA THR A 325 -0.51 -7.23 26.98
C THR A 325 -1.66 -7.97 27.67
N THR A 326 -2.75 -7.26 27.96
CA THR A 326 -3.96 -7.81 28.58
C THR A 326 -4.70 -8.72 27.59
N SER A 327 -4.57 -10.04 27.75
CA SER A 327 -5.43 -11.03 27.09
C SER A 327 -6.49 -11.51 28.09
N GLY A 328 -7.77 -11.22 27.80
CA GLY A 328 -8.89 -11.94 28.42
C GLY A 328 -9.00 -13.36 27.84
N PRO A 329 -9.50 -14.35 28.60
CA PRO A 329 -9.55 -15.73 28.13
C PRO A 329 -10.72 -15.94 27.16
N GLY A 330 -10.48 -16.56 25.99
CA GLY A 330 -11.56 -17.24 25.24
C GLY A 330 -11.61 -17.11 23.71
N GLU A 331 -10.95 -16.14 23.08
CA GLU A 331 -10.98 -15.97 21.62
C GLU A 331 -9.58 -15.60 21.10
N HIS A 332 -9.22 -16.10 19.91
CA HIS A 332 -7.96 -15.80 19.21
C HIS A 332 -7.87 -14.31 18.85
N LYS A 333 -7.61 -13.45 19.84
CA LYS A 333 -7.39 -12.02 19.65
C LYS A 333 -5.92 -11.79 19.27
N ILE A 334 -5.71 -11.12 18.13
CA ILE A 334 -4.39 -10.59 17.75
C ILE A 334 -3.83 -9.79 18.93
N VAL A 335 -2.66 -10.18 19.42
CA VAL A 335 -1.98 -9.47 20.51
C VAL A 335 -1.16 -8.34 19.91
N TRP A 336 -1.75 -7.15 19.86
CA TRP A 336 -1.09 -5.97 19.33
C TRP A 336 0.06 -5.50 20.21
N GLY A 337 1.19 -5.17 19.59
CA GLY A 337 2.30 -4.45 20.20
C GLY A 337 1.94 -3.00 20.57
N ALA A 338 2.92 -2.25 21.08
CA ALA A 338 2.73 -0.84 21.40
C ALA A 338 2.44 0.01 20.14
N LYS A 339 3.08 -0.35 19.03
CA LYS A 339 2.94 0.28 17.73
C LYS A 339 3.31 -0.71 16.63
N GLU A 340 2.38 -0.95 15.70
CA GLU A 340 2.58 -1.75 14.49
C GLU A 340 2.10 -0.93 13.28
N MET A 341 2.70 -1.12 12.12
CA MET A 341 2.27 -0.44 10.89
C MET A 341 2.08 -1.46 9.78
N SER A 342 1.05 -1.26 8.97
CA SER A 342 0.75 -2.17 7.87
C SER A 342 0.42 -1.39 6.62
N ILE A 343 0.77 -1.96 5.47
CA ILE A 343 0.23 -1.60 4.17
C ILE A 343 -0.61 -2.79 3.72
N LEU A 344 -1.90 -2.59 3.52
CA LEU A 344 -2.82 -3.60 3.02
C LEU A 344 -3.19 -3.25 1.57
N TYR A 345 -3.20 -4.24 0.69
CA TYR A 345 -3.64 -4.07 -0.69
C TYR A 345 -5.04 -4.66 -0.85
N GLY A 346 -5.92 -3.90 -1.46
CA GLY A 346 -7.29 -4.33 -1.73
C GLY A 346 -7.92 -3.58 -2.90
N PRO A 347 -9.23 -3.79 -3.16
CA PRO A 347 -9.96 -3.06 -4.18
C PRO A 347 -10.11 -1.57 -3.82
N GLN A 348 -10.56 -0.75 -4.78
CA GLN A 348 -10.81 0.69 -4.51
C GLN A 348 -11.82 0.93 -3.37
N THR A 349 -12.68 -0.04 -3.06
CA THR A 349 -13.67 0.05 -1.98
C THR A 349 -13.05 -0.10 -0.59
N SER A 350 -11.82 -0.62 -0.48
CA SER A 350 -11.13 -0.80 0.80
C SER A 350 -10.26 0.39 1.19
N VAL A 351 -10.33 1.51 0.48
CA VAL A 351 -9.57 2.73 0.77
C VAL A 351 -10.49 3.94 1.01
N PRO A 352 -10.06 4.91 1.83
CA PRO A 352 -10.77 6.18 2.02
C PRO A 352 -11.03 6.95 0.73
N PHE A 353 -12.15 7.68 0.66
CA PHE A 353 -12.43 8.56 -0.46
C PHE A 353 -11.39 9.68 -0.61
N ASP A 354 -10.84 10.17 0.50
CA ASP A 354 -9.78 11.18 0.50
C ASP A 354 -8.54 10.66 -0.24
N ASP A 355 -8.14 9.41 0.00
CA ASP A 355 -7.03 8.78 -0.70
C ASP A 355 -7.32 8.62 -2.18
N LEU A 356 -8.53 8.15 -2.55
CA LEU A 356 -8.94 8.05 -3.95
C LEU A 356 -8.95 9.40 -4.68
N ASP A 357 -9.36 10.46 -3.99
CA ASP A 357 -9.37 11.81 -4.54
C ASP A 357 -7.95 12.34 -4.74
N VAL A 358 -7.04 12.09 -3.80
CA VAL A 358 -5.60 12.42 -3.93
C VAL A 358 -4.95 11.60 -5.05
N ILE A 359 -5.19 10.28 -5.11
CA ILE A 359 -4.68 9.39 -6.16
C ILE A 359 -5.05 9.94 -7.54
N ARG A 360 -6.32 10.28 -7.75
CA ARG A 360 -6.78 10.84 -9.02
C ARG A 360 -6.18 12.20 -9.31
N LYS A 361 -6.28 13.13 -8.35
CA LYS A 361 -5.86 14.53 -8.52
C LYS A 361 -4.39 14.64 -8.87
N HIS A 362 -3.55 13.79 -8.27
CA HIS A 362 -2.10 13.80 -8.46
C HIS A 362 -1.60 12.68 -9.38
N SER A 363 -2.50 11.90 -9.97
CA SER A 363 -2.15 10.74 -10.83
C SER A 363 -1.17 9.79 -10.15
N LEU A 364 -1.43 9.48 -8.88
CA LEU A 364 -0.57 8.58 -8.11
C LEU A 364 -0.66 7.15 -8.68
N PRO A 365 0.48 6.44 -8.81
CA PRO A 365 0.50 5.13 -9.42
C PRO A 365 -0.16 4.07 -8.54
N ILE A 366 -0.89 3.15 -9.18
CA ILE A 366 -1.55 1.99 -8.55
C ILE A 366 -1.17 0.75 -9.34
N ALA A 367 -0.75 -0.30 -8.65
CA ALA A 367 -0.35 -1.54 -9.31
C ALA A 367 -1.56 -2.23 -9.95
N LYS A 368 -1.37 -2.72 -11.18
CA LYS A 368 -2.30 -3.65 -11.83
C LYS A 368 -1.63 -5.02 -11.95
N VAL A 369 -2.13 -6.01 -11.23
CA VAL A 369 -1.56 -7.35 -11.13
C VAL A 369 -2.64 -8.36 -11.48
N LYS A 370 -2.36 -9.27 -12.42
CA LYS A 370 -3.32 -10.30 -12.89
C LYS A 370 -4.70 -9.73 -13.28
N GLY A 371 -4.75 -8.50 -13.76
CA GLY A 371 -5.98 -7.80 -14.17
C GLY A 371 -6.62 -6.93 -13.08
N GLU A 372 -6.25 -7.10 -11.82
CA GLU A 372 -6.80 -6.41 -10.66
C GLU A 372 -5.97 -5.18 -10.29
N PHE A 373 -6.63 -4.09 -9.87
CA PHE A 373 -5.96 -2.93 -9.28
C PHE A 373 -5.80 -3.13 -7.77
N LEU A 374 -4.56 -3.02 -7.29
CA LEU A 374 -4.21 -3.21 -5.88
C LEU A 374 -3.97 -1.84 -5.22
N TYR A 375 -4.99 -1.33 -4.54
CA TYR A 375 -4.93 -0.05 -3.82
C TYR A 375 -4.27 -0.24 -2.46
N PRO A 376 -3.16 0.48 -2.15
CA PRO A 376 -2.51 0.39 -0.85
C PRO A 376 -3.27 1.24 0.20
N SER A 377 -3.48 0.66 1.38
CA SER A 377 -3.98 1.33 2.57
C SER A 377 -2.93 1.22 3.68
N ALA A 378 -2.31 2.35 4.04
CA ALA A 378 -1.36 2.41 5.13
C ALA A 378 -2.05 2.75 6.46
N VAL A 379 -1.77 1.97 7.50
CA VAL A 379 -2.39 2.13 8.81
C VAL A 379 -1.36 1.93 9.91
N VAL A 380 -1.46 2.74 10.96
CA VAL A 380 -0.69 2.56 12.20
C VAL A 380 -1.63 2.09 13.30
N PHE A 381 -1.33 0.94 13.87
CA PHE A 381 -2.01 0.38 15.03
C PHE A 381 -1.25 0.77 16.29
N ARG A 382 -1.87 1.58 17.15
CA ARG A 382 -1.33 1.97 18.46
C ARG A 382 -2.08 1.18 19.51
N LYS A 383 -1.47 0.13 20.06
CA LYS A 383 -2.14 -0.84 20.96
C LYS A 383 -3.42 -1.45 20.37
N GLY A 384 -3.44 -1.62 19.05
CA GLY A 384 -4.59 -2.15 18.30
C GLY A 384 -5.54 -1.09 17.75
N ASP A 385 -5.46 0.17 18.21
CA ASP A 385 -6.29 1.24 17.68
C ASP A 385 -5.71 1.77 16.36
N PRO A 386 -6.47 1.72 15.24
CA PRO A 386 -6.00 2.18 13.94
C PRO A 386 -5.97 3.70 13.88
N SER A 387 -4.97 4.23 13.19
CA SER A 387 -4.78 5.67 12.99
C SER A 387 -3.98 5.94 11.71
N VAL A 388 -4.17 7.13 11.15
CA VAL A 388 -3.47 7.58 9.95
C VAL A 388 -1.98 7.78 10.27
N PRO A 389 -1.05 7.26 9.44
CA PRO A 389 0.38 7.50 9.61
C PRO A 389 0.74 8.99 9.48
N ASP A 390 1.67 9.46 10.31
CA ASP A 390 2.39 10.71 10.05
C ASP A 390 3.50 10.53 8.99
N VAL A 391 4.14 11.63 8.57
CA VAL A 391 5.19 11.58 7.54
C VAL A 391 6.42 10.77 7.95
N SER A 392 6.74 10.73 9.25
CA SER A 392 7.86 9.94 9.77
C SER A 392 7.54 8.45 9.73
N GLU A 393 6.28 8.09 9.99
CA GLU A 393 5.74 6.74 9.89
C GLU A 393 5.69 6.27 8.42
N LEU A 394 5.25 7.15 7.50
CA LEU A 394 5.33 6.89 6.06
C LEU A 394 6.78 6.67 5.58
N ALA A 395 7.75 7.41 6.13
CA ALA A 395 9.16 7.21 5.79
C ALA A 395 9.63 5.80 6.20
N TRP A 396 9.28 5.34 7.40
CA TRP A 396 9.60 3.98 7.84
C TRP A 396 8.92 2.89 6.99
N LEU A 397 7.66 3.08 6.63
CA LEU A 397 6.96 2.20 5.69
C LEU A 397 7.65 2.18 4.31
N THR A 398 8.10 3.35 3.82
CA THR A 398 8.81 3.48 2.54
C THR A 398 10.18 2.79 2.57
N ARG A 399 10.92 2.91 3.69
CA ARG A 399 12.18 2.16 3.90
C ARG A 399 11.97 0.66 3.81
N ALA A 400 10.91 0.16 4.45
CA ALA A 400 10.55 -1.26 4.41
C ALA A 400 10.16 -1.72 3.00
N LEU A 401 9.37 -0.92 2.27
CA LEU A 401 9.05 -1.18 0.86
C LEU A 401 10.32 -1.27 0.02
N ASN A 402 11.20 -0.27 0.09
CA ASN A 402 12.46 -0.25 -0.67
C ASN A 402 13.33 -1.48 -0.38
N ALA A 403 13.43 -1.88 0.89
CA ALA A 403 14.17 -3.07 1.30
C ALA A 403 13.58 -4.36 0.72
N GLN A 404 12.25 -4.52 0.79
CA GLN A 404 11.57 -5.68 0.22
C GLN A 404 11.65 -5.71 -1.32
N ILE A 405 11.54 -4.56 -1.98
CA ILE A 405 11.68 -4.43 -3.44
C ILE A 405 13.07 -4.89 -3.88
N GLU A 406 14.12 -4.44 -3.19
CA GLU A 406 15.50 -4.84 -3.50
C GLU A 406 15.69 -6.36 -3.28
N LEU A 407 15.21 -6.86 -2.14
CA LEU A 407 15.28 -8.28 -1.80
C LEU A 407 14.62 -9.15 -2.86
N VAL A 408 13.35 -8.89 -3.15
CA VAL A 408 12.52 -9.73 -4.01
C VAL A 408 12.86 -9.53 -5.49
N GLY A 409 13.23 -8.31 -5.88
CA GLY A 409 13.52 -7.95 -7.26
C GLY A 409 14.93 -8.32 -7.71
N LYS A 410 15.93 -8.22 -6.83
CA LYS A 410 17.34 -8.37 -7.22
C LYS A 410 18.12 -9.43 -6.43
N GLN A 411 17.61 -9.90 -5.30
CA GLN A 411 18.29 -10.85 -4.42
C GLN A 411 17.40 -12.05 -4.04
N PRO A 412 16.83 -12.80 -5.02
CA PRO A 412 15.78 -13.79 -4.77
C PRO A 412 16.23 -14.95 -3.86
N LEU A 413 17.52 -15.30 -3.87
CA LEU A 413 18.08 -16.38 -3.04
C LEU A 413 18.58 -15.91 -1.68
N PHE A 414 18.53 -14.60 -1.37
CA PHE A 414 19.10 -14.05 -0.14
C PHE A 414 18.60 -14.76 1.13
N MET A 415 17.30 -15.06 1.20
CA MET A 415 16.71 -15.74 2.36
C MET A 415 17.19 -17.19 2.49
N GLN A 416 17.47 -17.86 1.37
CA GLN A 416 17.96 -19.24 1.33
C GLN A 416 19.46 -19.27 1.68
N ASP A 417 20.26 -18.42 1.03
CA ASP A 417 21.71 -18.31 1.22
C ASP A 417 22.11 -17.99 2.67
N THR A 418 21.32 -17.13 3.33
CA THR A 418 21.61 -16.69 4.71
C THR A 418 21.01 -17.58 5.79
N MET A 419 20.33 -18.68 5.41
CA MET A 419 19.66 -19.55 6.36
C MET A 419 20.65 -20.33 7.25
N GLY A 420 21.80 -20.74 6.71
CA GLY A 420 22.85 -21.43 7.49
C GLY A 420 23.37 -20.60 8.66
N GLU A 421 23.60 -19.31 8.42
CA GLU A 421 24.04 -18.33 9.43
C GLU A 421 22.96 -18.12 10.52
N LEU A 422 21.69 -18.09 10.12
CA LEU A 422 20.55 -17.96 11.04
C LEU A 422 20.44 -19.20 11.95
N LEU A 423 20.66 -20.39 11.40
CA LEU A 423 20.61 -21.68 12.11
C LEU A 423 21.85 -21.98 12.95
N GLY A 424 22.91 -21.19 12.83
CA GLY A 424 24.17 -21.40 13.55
C GLY A 424 24.99 -22.54 13.04
N LEU A 425 24.92 -22.78 11.74
CA LEU A 425 25.78 -23.73 11.04
C LEU A 425 27.04 -23.07 10.48
N ASP A 426 27.04 -21.73 10.40
CA ASP A 426 28.17 -20.93 9.96
C ASP A 426 28.53 -19.88 11.03
N ASP A 427 29.80 -19.86 11.40
CA ASP A 427 30.41 -18.91 12.35
C ASP A 427 30.93 -17.64 11.65
N SER A 428 30.78 -17.53 10.33
CA SER A 428 31.11 -16.35 9.54
C SER A 428 30.29 -15.11 9.96
N GLU A 429 30.78 -13.92 9.57
CA GLU A 429 30.00 -12.69 9.77
C GLU A 429 28.69 -12.75 8.97
N PRO A 430 27.55 -12.41 9.60
CA PRO A 430 26.26 -12.54 8.96
C PRO A 430 26.19 -11.69 7.70
N ARG A 431 25.84 -12.33 6.57
CA ARG A 431 25.71 -11.67 5.29
C ARG A 431 24.61 -10.61 5.39
N LYS A 432 24.99 -9.39 5.04
CA LYS A 432 24.12 -8.21 4.98
C LYS A 432 24.03 -7.71 3.55
N LEU A 433 22.89 -7.12 3.23
CA LEU A 433 22.69 -6.39 1.97
C LEU A 433 22.69 -4.89 2.27
N GLU A 434 23.60 -4.16 1.64
CA GLU A 434 23.63 -2.69 1.72
C GLU A 434 22.86 -2.10 0.55
N LEU A 435 21.96 -1.17 0.84
CA LEU A 435 21.06 -0.56 -0.13
C LEU A 435 21.14 0.97 -0.04
N GLN A 436 21.65 1.59 -1.11
CA GLN A 436 21.51 3.02 -1.36
C GLN A 436 20.21 3.26 -2.11
N CYS A 437 19.31 4.06 -1.53
CA CYS A 437 17.98 4.28 -2.10
C CYS A 437 17.48 5.70 -1.82
N LYS A 438 16.25 5.99 -2.25
CA LYS A 438 15.55 7.21 -1.87
C LYS A 438 14.33 6.89 -1.02
N THR A 439 14.28 7.44 0.19
CA THR A 439 13.11 7.36 1.08
C THR A 439 12.36 8.68 0.99
N LEU A 440 11.13 8.65 0.47
CA LEU A 440 10.31 9.85 0.22
C LEU A 440 11.02 10.94 -0.62
N GLY A 441 11.89 10.53 -1.54
CA GLY A 441 12.66 11.43 -2.40
C GLY A 441 14.02 11.88 -1.85
N HIS A 442 14.33 11.55 -0.59
CA HIS A 442 15.61 11.87 0.07
C HIS A 442 16.57 10.68 0.02
N ASP A 443 17.86 10.94 -0.19
CA ASP A 443 18.87 9.87 -0.19
C ASP A 443 18.94 9.18 1.17
N ASP A 444 19.00 7.85 1.14
CA ASP A 444 18.96 7.02 2.34
C ASP A 444 19.79 5.75 2.16
N HIS A 445 20.35 5.28 3.27
CA HIS A 445 21.18 4.08 3.32
C HIS A 445 20.58 3.08 4.30
N LEU A 446 20.21 1.92 3.77
CA LEU A 446 19.62 0.82 4.51
C LEU A 446 20.55 -0.39 4.53
N VAL A 447 20.56 -1.11 5.63
CA VAL A 447 21.18 -2.44 5.74
C VAL A 447 20.10 -3.46 6.02
N ILE A 448 20.07 -4.52 5.22
CA ILE A 448 19.04 -5.54 5.25
C ILE A 448 19.66 -6.86 5.72
N ARG A 449 18.96 -7.55 6.63
CA ARG A 449 19.37 -8.85 7.17
C ARG A 449 18.21 -9.82 7.19
N ASN A 450 18.51 -11.11 7.08
CA ASN A 450 17.51 -12.16 7.27
C ASN A 450 17.10 -12.20 8.75
N SER A 451 15.80 -12.08 9.00
CA SER A 451 15.20 -12.13 10.33
C SER A 451 14.06 -13.13 10.38
N THR A 452 14.18 -14.24 9.63
CA THR A 452 13.17 -15.30 9.61
C THR A 452 12.86 -15.78 11.03
N VAL A 453 11.58 -15.95 11.32
CA VAL A 453 11.09 -16.44 12.61
C VAL A 453 10.96 -17.95 12.53
N LEU A 454 11.73 -18.64 13.38
CA LEU A 454 11.85 -20.09 13.40
C LEU A 454 11.43 -20.67 14.75
N THR A 455 10.74 -21.79 14.69
CA THR A 455 10.48 -22.66 15.84
C THR A 455 11.59 -23.69 15.98
N MET A 456 11.66 -24.39 17.12
CA MET A 456 12.64 -25.48 17.27
C MET A 456 12.43 -26.59 16.22
N HIS A 457 11.18 -26.89 15.86
CA HIS A 457 10.86 -27.84 14.80
C HIS A 457 11.41 -27.39 13.44
N ASP A 458 11.28 -26.10 13.11
CA ASP A 458 11.82 -25.54 11.88
C ASP A 458 13.35 -25.64 11.85
N VAL A 459 14.01 -25.29 12.96
CA VAL A 459 15.46 -25.35 13.10
C VAL A 459 15.98 -26.77 12.89
N GLU A 460 15.38 -27.76 13.55
CA GLU A 460 15.77 -29.16 13.40
C GLU A 460 15.58 -29.67 11.97
N ARG A 461 14.45 -29.33 11.34
CA ARG A 461 14.15 -29.70 9.96
C ARG A 461 15.17 -29.09 9.00
N LEU A 462 15.40 -27.78 9.08
CA LEU A 462 16.30 -27.07 8.17
C LEU A 462 17.76 -27.51 8.35
N ARG A 463 18.21 -27.73 9.60
CA ARG A 463 19.55 -28.29 9.87
C ARG A 463 19.74 -29.67 9.22
N LYS A 464 18.72 -30.53 9.23
CA LYS A 464 18.76 -31.84 8.54
C LYS A 464 18.88 -31.68 7.03
N VAL A 465 18.10 -30.77 6.44
CA VAL A 465 18.12 -30.49 4.98
C VAL A 465 19.48 -29.97 4.54
N ILE A 466 20.02 -28.96 5.23
CA ILE A 466 21.32 -28.36 4.89
C ILE A 466 22.45 -29.39 5.03
N LYS A 467 22.46 -30.19 6.10
CA LYS A 467 23.44 -31.28 6.24
C LYS A 467 23.34 -32.30 5.11
N LYS A 468 22.13 -32.66 4.67
CA LYS A 468 21.93 -33.59 3.55
C LYS A 468 22.45 -33.00 2.24
N GLN A 469 22.22 -31.70 1.99
CA GLN A 469 22.74 -30.99 0.82
C GLN A 469 24.26 -30.89 0.82
N GLN A 470 24.88 -30.60 1.98
CA GLN A 470 26.35 -30.57 2.12
C GLN A 470 26.98 -31.95 1.90
N VAL A 471 26.35 -33.03 2.40
CA VAL A 471 26.82 -34.40 2.17
C VAL A 471 26.62 -34.85 0.72
N GLY A 472 25.56 -34.37 0.04
CA GLY A 472 25.34 -34.60 -1.39
C GLY A 472 26.39 -33.89 -2.25
N ALA A 473 26.66 -32.61 -1.98
CA ALA A 473 27.68 -31.83 -2.68
C ALA A 473 29.09 -32.41 -2.49
N GLN A 474 29.43 -32.92 -1.30
CA GLN A 474 30.70 -33.60 -1.04
C GLN A 474 30.83 -34.96 -1.76
N LYS A 475 29.71 -35.63 -2.07
CA LYS A 475 29.72 -36.86 -2.87
C LYS A 475 29.88 -36.56 -4.37
N ASP A 476 29.20 -35.53 -4.87
CA ASP A 476 29.37 -35.09 -6.26
C ASP A 476 30.79 -34.55 -6.51
N GLU A 477 31.39 -33.82 -5.56
CA GLU A 477 32.80 -33.38 -5.66
C GLU A 477 33.80 -34.55 -5.56
N GLY A 478 33.47 -35.60 -4.80
CA GLY A 478 34.27 -36.84 -4.72
C GLY A 478 34.20 -37.68 -5.99
N GLU A 479 33.02 -37.82 -6.60
CA GLU A 479 32.84 -38.53 -7.88
C GLU A 479 33.45 -37.75 -9.06
N THR A 480 33.48 -36.40 -9.00
CA THR A 480 34.15 -35.58 -10.02
C THR A 480 35.67 -35.62 -9.90
N GLN A 481 36.22 -35.89 -8.70
CA GLN A 481 37.66 -36.12 -8.49
C GLN A 481 38.07 -37.56 -8.84
N GLU A 482 37.27 -38.58 -8.51
CA GLU A 482 37.54 -39.97 -8.91
C GLU A 482 37.40 -40.19 -10.43
N ALA A 483 36.51 -39.44 -11.10
CA ALA A 483 36.36 -39.49 -12.57
C ALA A 483 37.52 -38.81 -13.34
N ASN A 484 38.45 -38.14 -12.66
CA ASN A 484 39.63 -37.51 -13.28
C ASN A 484 40.93 -38.30 -13.07
N GLU A 485 40.90 -39.41 -12.32
CA GLU A 485 42.04 -40.35 -12.16
C GLU A 485 41.85 -41.67 -12.91
N THR A 486 40.73 -41.90 -13.57
CA THR A 486 40.53 -43.06 -14.46
C THR A 486 39.95 -42.65 -15.82
N LYS A 487 40.79 -42.01 -16.64
CA LYS A 487 40.65 -42.02 -18.10
C LYS A 487 41.95 -42.46 -18.75
N ASP A 488 42.11 -43.78 -18.82
CA ASP A 488 42.80 -44.41 -19.93
C ASP A 488 42.02 -45.65 -20.38
N GLU A 489 41.72 -45.62 -21.68
CA GLU A 489 41.36 -46.72 -22.58
C GLU A 489 39.94 -47.35 -22.62
N SER A 490 39.37 -47.23 -23.83
CA SER A 490 38.56 -48.17 -24.62
C SER A 490 37.03 -48.04 -24.67
N ASP A 491 36.59 -47.45 -25.79
CA ASP A 491 35.64 -47.92 -26.82
C ASP A 491 34.40 -48.78 -26.47
N ASP A 492 33.30 -48.25 -27.00
CA ASP A 492 32.22 -48.89 -27.76
C ASP A 492 30.87 -49.26 -27.10
N ASP A 493 29.86 -49.06 -27.94
CA ASP A 493 28.46 -49.47 -27.94
C ASP A 493 27.41 -48.71 -27.10
N GLY A 494 26.51 -48.08 -27.86
CA GLY A 494 25.27 -47.49 -27.37
C GLY A 494 24.07 -48.45 -27.39
N ALA A 495 23.03 -48.09 -26.64
CA ALA A 495 21.62 -48.33 -26.96
C ALA A 495 20.72 -47.58 -25.96
N ASP A 496 19.61 -47.08 -26.50
CA ASP A 496 18.49 -46.38 -25.86
C ASP A 496 17.89 -47.08 -24.62
N LEU A 497 17.22 -46.30 -23.75
CA LEU A 497 15.80 -46.49 -23.35
C LEU A 497 15.27 -45.40 -22.39
N GLN A 498 14.35 -44.59 -22.93
CA GLN A 498 13.06 -44.08 -22.43
C GLN A 498 12.76 -43.81 -20.92
N ASP A 499 12.24 -42.58 -20.74
CA ASP A 499 11.05 -42.14 -19.98
C ASP A 499 10.80 -42.60 -18.53
N GLY A 500 10.72 -41.61 -17.63
CA GLY A 500 10.05 -41.75 -16.35
C GLY A 500 10.13 -40.53 -15.44
N GLU A 501 8.98 -39.86 -15.28
CA GLU A 501 8.58 -39.08 -14.09
C GLU A 501 8.91 -37.57 -14.02
N LYS A 502 7.88 -36.81 -14.39
CA LYS A 502 7.58 -35.45 -13.92
C LYS A 502 7.41 -35.43 -12.40
N GLY A 503 8.01 -34.44 -11.73
CA GLY A 503 7.64 -34.10 -10.36
C GLY A 503 8.41 -32.90 -9.80
N CYS A 504 7.71 -31.77 -9.66
CA CYS A 504 8.00 -30.63 -8.77
C CYS A 504 9.44 -30.08 -8.72
N ASN A 505 9.69 -28.97 -9.42
CA ASN A 505 10.72 -28.01 -9.01
C ASN A 505 10.08 -26.64 -8.76
N VAL A 506 10.02 -26.28 -7.49
CA VAL A 506 10.04 -24.89 -7.02
C VAL A 506 11.41 -24.72 -6.37
N MET A 507 12.25 -23.85 -6.94
CA MET A 507 13.43 -23.29 -6.30
C MET A 507 13.27 -21.77 -6.21
#